data_AF-A0A2S9FQW4-F1
#
_entry.id   AF-A0A2S9FQW4-F1
#
_cell.length_a   1.000
_cell.length_b   1.000
_cell.length_c   1.000
_cell.angle_alpha   90.00
_cell.angle_beta   90.00
_cell.angle_gamma   90.00
#
_symmetry.space_group_name_H-M   'P 1'
#
loop_
_entity.id
_entity.type
_entity.pdbx_description
1 polymer ?
#
loop_
_entity_poly.entity_id
_entity_poly.type
_entity_poly.pdbx_seq_one_letter_code
_entity_poly.pdbx_strand_id
1 'polypeptide(L)'
;QVLPGAVLAAVLWQMLQWFGATYVAHVVASASVTNSVFAIVLGLLAFLYLVSTSLMICAEINVVRVDRLYPRALLTPFTDNVDLTDADRKAYAGQAEAQ
;
A
#
# COMPACT_ATOMS: atom_id res chain seq x y z
N GLN A 1 -12.87 11.55 -6.24
CA GLN A 1 -12.32 12.44 -5.19
C GLN A 1 -11.27 11.65 -4.41
N VAL A 2 -10.03 12.16 -4.33
CA VAL A 2 -8.85 11.53 -3.68
C VAL A 2 -8.79 11.71 -2.16
N LEU A 3 -9.78 12.40 -1.59
CA LEU A 3 -9.88 12.78 -0.18
C LEU A 3 -9.67 11.61 0.81
N PRO A 4 -10.29 10.43 0.64
CA PRO A 4 -10.07 9.31 1.58
C PRO A 4 -8.63 8.76 1.51
N GLY A 5 -8.02 8.73 0.32
CA GLY A 5 -6.64 8.28 0.14
C GLY A 5 -5.62 9.24 0.78
N ALA A 6 -5.85 10.55 0.63
CA ALA A 6 -5.00 11.58 1.24
C ALA A 6 -5.06 11.57 2.77
N VAL A 7 -6.25 11.38 3.36
CA VAL A 7 -6.41 11.28 4.82
C VAL A 7 -5.71 10.03 5.37
N LEU A 8 -5.87 8.88 4.70
CA LEU A 8 -5.16 7.65 5.07
C LEU A 8 -3.64 7.83 5.02
N ALA A 9 -3.13 8.46 3.95
CA ALA A 9 -1.70 8.76 3.81
C ALA A 9 -1.19 9.66 4.94
N ALA A 10 -1.93 10.71 5.30
CA ALA A 10 -1.56 11.61 6.39
C ALA A 10 -1.52 10.89 7.76
N VAL A 11 -2.50 10.03 8.05
CA VAL A 11 -2.54 9.27 9.31
C VAL A 11 -1.42 8.24 9.39
N LEU A 12 -1.19 7.48 8.31
CA LEU A 12 -0.10 6.51 8.24
C LEU A 12 1.26 7.18 8.35
N TRP A 13 1.44 8.32 7.68
CA TRP A 13 2.64 9.13 7.79
C TRP A 13 2.92 9.55 9.24
N GLN A 14 1.90 10.03 9.95
CA GLN A 14 2.05 10.49 11.32
C GLN A 14 2.39 9.33 12.28
N MET A 15 1.74 8.18 12.14
CA MET A 15 2.06 6.99 12.95
C MET A 15 3.50 6.54 12.73
N LEU A 16 3.96 6.59 11.48
CA LEU A 16 5.29 6.15 11.12
C LEU A 16 6.37 7.07 11.71
N GLN A 17 6.15 8.38 11.72
CA GLN A 17 7.07 9.32 12.37
C GLN A 17 7.17 9.10 13.88
N TRP A 18 6.04 8.85 14.55
CA TRP A 18 6.03 8.56 15.99
C TRP A 18 6.77 7.24 16.30
N PHE A 19 6.53 6.21 15.50
CA PHE A 19 7.21 4.92 15.62
C PHE A 19 8.73 5.04 15.38
N GLY A 20 9.14 5.75 14.32
CA GLY A 20 10.56 5.97 14.02
C GLY A 20 11.29 6.69 15.15
N ALA A 21 10.70 7.76 15.70
CA ALA A 21 11.29 8.52 16.81
C ALA A 21 11.44 7.68 18.09
N THR A 22 10.43 6.89 18.44
CA THR A 22 10.45 6.02 19.63
C THR A 22 11.43 4.86 19.49
N TYR A 23 11.54 4.28 18.29
CA TYR A 23 12.49 3.21 17.98
C TYR A 23 13.94 3.69 18.10
N VAL A 24 14.28 4.83 17.48
CA VAL A 24 15.63 5.42 17.57
C VAL A 24 16.00 5.72 19.02
N ALA A 25 15.07 6.29 19.80
CA ALA A 25 15.30 6.59 21.21
C ALA A 25 15.60 5.33 22.05
N HIS A 26 14.91 4.21 21.81
CA HIS A 26 15.11 2.97 22.58
C HIS A 26 16.36 2.19 22.15
N VAL A 27 16.63 2.10 20.84
CA VAL A 27 17.74 1.31 20.30
C VAL A 27 19.09 1.98 20.57
N VAL A 28 19.17 3.32 20.46
CA VAL A 28 20.39 4.06 20.75
C VAL A 28 20.68 4.09 22.26
N ALA A 29 19.66 4.10 23.12
CA ALA A 29 19.85 4.13 24.57
C ALA A 29 20.23 2.77 25.20
N SER A 30 19.90 1.64 24.56
CA SER A 30 19.99 0.32 25.19
C SER A 30 21.19 -0.54 24.75
N ALA A 31 21.98 -0.12 23.76
CA ALA A 31 23.01 -0.96 23.14
C ALA A 31 24.46 -0.49 23.41
N SER A 32 25.33 -1.43 23.82
CA SER A 32 26.79 -1.25 23.82
C SER A 32 27.29 -0.94 22.40
N VAL A 33 28.30 -0.07 22.27
CA VAL A 33 28.73 0.61 21.02
C VAL A 33 28.86 -0.32 19.80
N THR A 34 29.29 -1.58 19.97
CA THR A 34 29.44 -2.54 18.86
C THR A 34 28.10 -3.12 18.37
N ASN A 35 27.11 -3.30 19.24
CA ASN A 35 25.79 -3.81 18.88
C ASN A 35 24.85 -2.71 18.36
N SER A 36 25.15 -1.43 18.66
CA SER A 36 24.29 -0.32 18.24
C SER A 36 24.33 -0.08 16.73
N VAL A 37 25.50 -0.25 16.09
CA VAL A 37 25.63 -0.03 14.63
C VAL A 37 24.78 -1.03 13.85
N PHE A 38 24.86 -2.32 14.19
CA PHE A 38 24.01 -3.34 13.56
C PHE A 38 22.52 -3.09 13.81
N ALA A 39 22.15 -2.72 15.04
CA ALA A 39 20.76 -2.42 15.38
C ALA A 39 20.24 -1.20 14.61
N ILE A 40 21.05 -0.16 14.42
CA ILE A 40 20.69 1.02 13.63
C ILE A 40 20.47 0.65 12.16
N VAL A 41 21.38 -0.13 11.56
CA VAL A 41 21.24 -0.53 10.15
C VAL A 41 19.98 -1.37 9.94
N LEU A 42 19.77 -2.41 10.74
CA LEU A 42 18.57 -3.25 10.64
C LEU A 42 17.29 -2.47 10.92
N GLY A 43 17.34 -1.58 11.90
CA GLY A 43 16.23 -0.67 12.22
C GLY A 43 15.88 0.28 11.09
N LEU A 44 16.89 0.88 10.45
CA LEU A 44 16.69 1.77 9.31
C LEU A 44 16.12 1.01 8.11
N LEU A 45 16.61 -0.21 7.83
CA LEU A 45 16.06 -1.06 6.78
C LEU A 45 14.59 -1.41 7.04
N ALA A 46 14.26 -1.84 8.27
CA ALA A 46 12.87 -2.11 8.66
C ALA A 46 11.99 -0.87 8.56
N PHE A 47 12.49 0.30 8.99
CA PHE A 47 11.77 1.56 8.89
C PHE A 47 11.49 1.96 7.44
N LEU A 48 12.50 1.93 6.56
CA LEU A 48 12.34 2.24 5.14
C LEU A 48 11.37 1.26 4.45
N TYR A 49 11.42 -0.02 4.82
CA TYR A 49 10.45 -1.01 4.33
C TYR A 49 9.02 -0.63 4.72
N LEU A 50 8.77 -0.31 5.99
CA LEU A 50 7.44 0.12 6.46
C LEU A 50 6.96 1.40 5.76
N VAL A 51 7.84 2.39 5.56
CA VAL A 51 7.54 3.62 4.78
C VAL A 51 7.08 3.25 3.38
N SER A 52 7.90 2.48 2.67
CA SER A 52 7.64 2.12 1.27
C SER A 52 6.32 1.36 1.12
N THR A 53 6.10 0.33 1.94
CA THR A 53 4.88 -0.48 1.89
C THR A 53 3.64 0.34 2.26
N SER A 54 3.73 1.21 3.28
CA SER A 54 2.60 2.06 3.68
C SER A 54 2.20 3.04 2.58
N LEU A 55 3.18 3.66 1.91
CA LEU A 55 2.92 4.58 0.80
C LEU A 55 2.35 3.84 -0.42
N MET A 56 2.88 2.66 -0.73
CA MET A 56 2.39 1.81 -1.82
C MET A 56 0.92 1.42 -1.60
N ILE A 57 0.55 0.95 -0.39
CA ILE A 57 -0.84 0.61 -0.05
C ILE A 57 -1.74 1.85 -0.14
N CYS A 58 -1.29 3.01 0.35
CA CYS A 58 -2.05 4.26 0.21
C CYS A 58 -2.32 4.62 -1.26
N ALA A 59 -1.30 4.48 -2.11
CA ALA A 59 -1.39 4.75 -3.54
C ALA A 59 -2.37 3.78 -4.22
N GLU A 60 -2.28 2.48 -3.92
CA GLU A 60 -3.20 1.46 -4.42
C GLU A 60 -4.64 1.76 -4.03
N ILE A 61 -4.92 2.10 -2.77
CA ILE A 61 -6.27 2.45 -2.30
C ILE A 61 -6.81 3.65 -3.07
N ASN A 62 -5.96 4.67 -3.32
CA ASN A 62 -6.39 5.86 -4.02
C ASN A 62 -6.69 5.57 -5.49
N VAL A 63 -5.82 4.84 -6.18
CA VAL A 63 -5.99 4.41 -7.59
C VAL A 63 -7.23 3.53 -7.73
N VAL A 64 -7.39 2.52 -6.88
CA VAL A 64 -8.56 1.62 -6.90
C VAL A 64 -9.86 2.39 -6.64
N ARG A 65 -9.87 3.39 -5.76
CA ARG A 65 -11.08 4.21 -5.52
C ARG A 65 -11.38 5.21 -6.63
N VAL A 66 -10.36 5.87 -7.18
CA VAL A 66 -10.52 6.90 -8.23
C VAL A 66 -10.87 6.26 -9.56
N ASP A 67 -10.09 5.26 -9.97
CA ASP A 67 -10.27 4.55 -11.24
C ASP A 67 -11.25 3.38 -11.11
N ARG A 68 -11.85 3.22 -9.92
CA ARG A 68 -12.83 2.17 -9.56
C ARG A 68 -12.32 0.75 -9.82
N LEU A 69 -11.02 0.49 -9.79
CA LEU A 69 -10.41 -0.81 -10.15
C LEU A 69 -10.66 -1.92 -9.10
N TYR A 70 -11.72 -1.81 -8.30
CA TYR A 70 -12.15 -2.88 -7.40
C TYR A 70 -12.51 -4.12 -8.22
N PRO A 71 -12.57 -5.31 -7.62
CA PRO A 71 -12.74 -6.54 -8.40
C PRO A 71 -14.13 -6.55 -9.07
N ARG A 72 -14.20 -6.18 -10.35
CA ARG A 72 -15.47 -6.15 -11.13
C ARG A 72 -15.78 -7.51 -11.77
N ALA A 73 -14.75 -8.35 -11.91
CA ALA A 73 -14.83 -9.70 -12.46
C ALA A 73 -14.91 -10.80 -11.38
N LEU A 74 -15.08 -10.48 -10.10
CA LEU A 74 -15.27 -11.54 -9.09
C LEU A 74 -16.62 -12.25 -9.25
N LEU A 75 -17.62 -11.61 -9.85
CA LEU A 75 -18.95 -12.19 -10.04
C LEU A 75 -19.14 -12.88 -11.40
N THR A 76 -18.35 -12.51 -12.42
CA THR A 76 -18.46 -13.11 -13.76
C THR A 76 -18.22 -14.62 -13.85
N PRO A 77 -17.41 -15.27 -12.99
CA PRO A 77 -17.32 -16.73 -12.95
C PRO A 77 -18.56 -17.40 -12.33
N PHE A 78 -19.42 -16.65 -11.63
CA PHE A 78 -20.53 -17.18 -10.84
C PHE A 78 -21.91 -16.75 -11.36
N THR A 79 -22.00 -15.65 -12.12
CA THR A 79 -23.26 -15.18 -12.72
C THR A 79 -23.04 -14.40 -14.01
N ASP A 80 -23.88 -14.67 -15.01
CA ASP A 80 -23.92 -13.93 -16.28
C ASP A 80 -24.68 -12.59 -16.17
N ASN A 81 -25.33 -12.33 -15.03
CA ASN A 81 -26.08 -11.10 -14.80
C ASN A 81 -25.20 -10.04 -14.09
N VAL A 82 -24.25 -9.49 -14.83
CA VAL A 82 -23.37 -8.41 -14.36
C VAL A 82 -23.48 -7.18 -15.24
N ASP A 83 -23.44 -6.00 -14.61
CA ASP A 83 -23.43 -4.73 -15.32
C ASP A 83 -21.99 -4.36 -15.70
N LEU A 84 -21.66 -4.53 -16.98
CA LEU A 84 -20.30 -4.36 -17.51
C LEU A 84 -19.99 -2.89 -17.76
N THR A 85 -18.89 -2.42 -17.20
CA THR A 85 -18.35 -1.09 -17.51
C THR A 85 -17.60 -1.09 -18.86
N ASP A 86 -17.39 0.09 -19.46
CA ASP A 86 -16.64 0.21 -20.73
C ASP A 86 -15.23 -0.39 -20.66
N ALA A 87 -14.59 -0.31 -19.50
CA ALA A 87 -13.29 -0.91 -19.26
C ALA A 87 -13.35 -2.46 -19.27
N ASP A 88 -14.42 -3.05 -18.77
CA ASP A 88 -14.62 -4.51 -18.74
C ASP A 88 -14.79 -5.03 -20.17
N ARG A 89 -15.55 -4.32 -21.01
CA ARG A 89 -15.67 -4.65 -22.45
C ARG A 89 -14.33 -4.63 -23.15
N LYS A 90 -13.49 -3.62 -22.88
CA LYS A 90 -12.15 -3.51 -23.49
C LYS A 90 -11.23 -4.64 -23.06
N ALA A 91 -11.26 -5.02 -21.77
CA ALA A 91 -10.48 -6.14 -21.25
C ALA A 91 -10.92 -7.48 -21.86
N TYR A 92 -12.23 -7.73 -21.96
CA TYR A 92 -12.76 -8.95 -22.60
C TYR A 92 -12.48 -9.01 -24.09
N ALA A 93 -12.56 -7.88 -24.80
CA ALA A 93 -12.17 -7.82 -26.20
C ALA A 93 -10.69 -8.23 -26.38
N GLY A 94 -9.79 -7.74 -25.52
CA GLY A 94 -8.39 -8.14 -25.55
C GLY A 94 -8.16 -9.63 -25.20
N GLN A 95 -8.91 -10.19 -24.24
CA GLN A 95 -8.85 -11.62 -23.95
C GLN A 95 -9.37 -12.49 -25.09
N ALA A 96 -10.45 -12.06 -25.76
CA ALA A 96 -11.02 -12.77 -26.91
C ALA A 96 -10.12 -12.70 -28.15
N GLU A 97 -9.38 -11.61 -28.33
CA GLU A 97 -8.39 -11.48 -29.42
C GLU A 97 -7.10 -12.29 -29.17
N ALA A 98 -6.79 -12.57 -27.90
CA ALA A 98 -5.61 -13.35 -27.51
C ALA A 98 -5.84 -14.88 -27.48
N GLN A 99 -7.09 -15.34 -27.59
CA GLN A 99 -7.44 -16.75 -27.75
C GLN A 99 -7.51 -17.15 -29.22
#